data_AF-A0A927XT60-F1
#
_entry.id   AF-A0A927XT60-F1
#
_cell.length_a   1.000
_cell.length_b   1.000
_cell.length_c   1.000
_cell.angle_alpha   90.00
_cell.angle_beta   90.00
_cell.angle_gamma   90.00
#
_symmetry.space_group_name_H-M   'P 1'
#
loop_
_entity.id
_entity.type
_entity.pdbx_description
1 polymer ?
#
loop_
_entity_poly.entity_id
_entity_poly.type
_entity_poly.pdbx_seq_one_letter_code
_entity_poly.pdbx_strand_id
1 'polypeptide(L)'
;MLKVKRMDVLAIAFFGALIRGVFFGFLTQHIATSKGYETGFAWGFWLGVIGVIVVAVKPEVNASVRDYGGRSQYWKRLAGELPEQEPWRCVCGQENAAGLHYCIRCRRMKEEGESKASLKVECLYCGAMNKNTNEHCFACGRSLQPGRNQEDKILHSNKENDMETNFDALKKLAELRDLGILTEEEYQEKKSSIMAKL
;
A
#
# COMPACT_ATOMS: atom_id res chain seq x y z
N MET A 1 28.78 -63.07 -46.31
CA MET A 1 27.50 -62.34 -46.55
C MET A 1 26.80 -61.82 -45.28
N LEU A 2 26.76 -62.56 -44.16
CA LEU A 2 26.07 -62.12 -42.92
C LEU A 2 26.68 -60.88 -42.23
N LYS A 3 28.00 -60.67 -42.34
CA LYS A 3 28.72 -59.56 -41.68
C LYS A 3 28.46 -58.20 -42.35
N VAL A 4 28.31 -58.18 -43.68
CA VAL A 4 28.01 -56.98 -44.49
C VAL A 4 26.59 -56.49 -44.18
N LYS A 5 25.60 -57.40 -44.19
CA LYS A 5 24.22 -57.07 -43.80
C LYS A 5 24.10 -56.52 -42.38
N ARG A 6 24.93 -56.98 -41.43
CA ARG A 6 24.97 -56.42 -40.07
C ARG A 6 25.54 -55.00 -40.03
N MET A 7 26.55 -54.69 -40.84
CA MET A 7 27.10 -53.33 -40.93
C MET A 7 26.08 -52.36 -41.53
N ASP A 8 25.35 -52.77 -42.55
CA ASP A 8 24.29 -51.94 -43.16
C ASP A 8 23.16 -51.66 -42.17
N VAL A 9 22.73 -52.67 -41.41
CA VAL A 9 21.69 -52.52 -40.38
C VAL A 9 22.15 -51.58 -39.25
N LEU A 10 23.41 -51.68 -38.82
CA LEU A 10 23.97 -50.78 -37.80
C LEU A 10 24.09 -49.34 -38.32
N ALA A 11 24.50 -49.16 -39.58
CA ALA A 11 24.56 -47.83 -40.20
C ALA A 11 23.18 -47.20 -40.30
N ILE A 12 22.17 -47.95 -40.78
CA ILE A 12 20.78 -47.49 -40.86
C ILE A 12 20.23 -47.13 -39.47
N ALA A 13 20.50 -47.97 -38.46
CA ALA A 13 20.08 -47.70 -37.09
C ALA A 13 20.74 -46.43 -36.53
N PHE A 14 22.02 -46.21 -36.83
CA PHE A 14 22.76 -45.02 -36.43
C PHE A 14 22.22 -43.75 -37.07
N PHE A 15 22.02 -43.74 -38.39
CA PHE A 15 21.42 -42.59 -39.09
C PHE A 15 19.98 -42.33 -38.62
N GLY A 16 19.20 -43.38 -38.38
CA GLY A 16 17.88 -43.27 -37.78
C GLY A 16 17.90 -42.64 -36.38
N ALA A 17 18.88 -43.00 -35.55
CA ALA A 17 19.07 -42.39 -34.24
C ALA A 17 19.47 -40.91 -34.33
N LEU A 18 20.31 -40.53 -35.30
CA LEU A 18 20.67 -39.13 -35.55
C LEU A 18 19.47 -38.29 -36.00
N ILE A 19 18.67 -38.78 -36.95
CA ILE A 19 17.46 -38.07 -37.43
C ILE A 19 16.49 -37.88 -36.27
N ARG A 20 16.27 -38.93 -35.47
CA ARG A 20 15.44 -38.87 -34.27
C ARG A 20 15.98 -37.83 -33.29
N GLY A 21 17.28 -37.84 -33.02
CA GLY A 21 17.93 -36.86 -32.13
C GLY A 21 17.73 -35.43 -32.62
N VAL A 22 17.95 -35.15 -33.91
CA VAL A 22 17.76 -33.81 -34.48
C VAL A 22 16.32 -33.33 -34.32
N PHE A 23 15.32 -34.18 -34.58
CA PHE A 23 13.90 -33.84 -34.40
C PHE A 23 13.59 -33.46 -32.95
N PHE A 24 13.97 -34.30 -31.98
CA PHE A 24 13.75 -33.99 -30.56
C PHE A 24 14.57 -32.79 -30.09
N GLY A 25 15.76 -32.58 -30.65
CA GLY A 25 16.59 -31.41 -30.39
C GLY A 25 15.89 -30.11 -30.78
N PHE A 26 15.33 -30.00 -31.98
CA PHE A 26 14.59 -28.80 -32.36
C PHE A 26 13.30 -28.62 -31.54
N LEU A 27 12.60 -29.70 -31.21
CA LEU A 27 11.41 -29.65 -30.35
C LEU A 27 11.74 -29.08 -28.95
N THR A 28 12.80 -29.59 -28.33
CA THR A 28 13.25 -29.09 -27.02
C THR A 28 13.84 -27.69 -27.09
N GLN A 29 14.54 -27.31 -28.16
CA GLN A 29 14.98 -25.94 -28.38
C GLN A 29 13.78 -24.99 -28.44
N HIS A 30 12.73 -25.34 -29.17
CA HIS A 30 11.52 -24.51 -29.28
C HIS A 30 10.81 -24.33 -27.93
N ILE A 31 10.66 -25.40 -27.15
CA ILE A 31 10.07 -25.32 -25.80
C ILE A 31 10.97 -24.50 -24.87
N ALA A 32 12.29 -24.63 -24.99
CA ALA A 32 13.22 -23.87 -24.15
C ALA A 32 13.15 -22.37 -24.46
N THR A 33 13.15 -21.98 -25.75
CA THR A 33 13.11 -20.57 -26.15
C THR A 33 11.76 -19.92 -25.85
N SER A 34 10.64 -20.65 -25.97
CA SER A 34 9.33 -20.12 -25.56
C SER A 34 9.27 -19.78 -24.07
N LYS A 35 10.03 -20.52 -23.26
CA LYS A 35 10.17 -20.30 -21.81
C LYS A 35 11.24 -19.26 -21.43
N GLY A 36 12.03 -18.76 -22.37
CA GLY A 36 13.10 -17.78 -22.12
C GLY A 36 14.48 -18.36 -21.85
N TYR A 37 14.75 -19.59 -22.28
CA TYR A 37 16.08 -20.17 -22.26
C TYR A 37 16.78 -20.03 -23.62
N GLU A 38 18.08 -19.74 -23.60
CA GLU A 38 18.91 -19.65 -24.80
C GLU A 38 19.13 -21.02 -25.48
N THR A 39 19.12 -22.11 -24.70
CA THR A 39 19.47 -23.45 -25.18
C THR A 39 18.57 -24.55 -24.61
N GLY A 40 18.05 -25.41 -25.48
CA GLY A 40 17.32 -26.64 -25.15
C GLY A 40 17.71 -27.84 -26.01
N PHE A 41 18.35 -27.61 -27.17
CA PHE A 41 18.60 -28.64 -28.19
C PHE A 41 19.27 -29.91 -27.68
N ALA A 42 20.34 -29.78 -26.87
CA ALA A 42 21.10 -30.94 -26.40
C ALA A 42 20.25 -31.90 -25.55
N TRP A 43 19.27 -31.38 -24.81
CA TRP A 43 18.37 -32.20 -23.99
C TRP A 43 17.55 -33.14 -24.87
N GLY A 44 16.94 -32.63 -25.95
CA GLY A 44 16.19 -33.47 -26.87
C GLY A 44 17.07 -34.36 -27.73
N PHE A 45 18.23 -33.89 -28.18
CA PHE A 45 19.11 -34.65 -29.07
C PHE A 45 19.64 -35.93 -28.42
N TRP A 46 20.12 -35.86 -27.18
CA TRP A 46 20.72 -37.01 -26.50
C TRP A 46 19.71 -37.86 -25.72
N LEU A 47 18.65 -37.26 -25.18
CA LEU A 47 17.69 -37.95 -24.29
C LEU A 47 16.33 -38.23 -24.94
N GLY A 48 16.09 -37.73 -26.16
CA GLY A 48 14.83 -37.91 -26.88
C GLY A 48 13.63 -37.41 -26.09
N VAL A 49 12.67 -38.31 -25.81
CA VAL A 49 11.44 -38.01 -25.05
C VAL A 49 11.74 -37.55 -23.62
N ILE A 50 12.74 -38.13 -22.95
CA ILE A 50 13.11 -37.71 -21.58
C ILE A 50 13.59 -36.26 -21.60
N GLY A 51 14.34 -35.87 -22.64
CA GLY A 51 14.76 -34.48 -22.86
C GLY A 51 13.58 -33.52 -22.96
N VAL A 52 12.52 -33.92 -23.65
CA VAL A 52 11.27 -33.14 -23.75
C VAL A 52 10.63 -32.96 -22.37
N ILE A 53 10.51 -34.03 -21.57
CA ILE A 53 9.93 -33.96 -20.23
C ILE A 53 10.74 -33.01 -19.34
N VAL A 54 12.07 -33.12 -19.35
CA VAL A 54 12.95 -32.25 -18.55
C VAL A 54 12.74 -30.79 -18.90
N VAL A 55 12.74 -30.46 -20.19
CA VAL A 55 12.55 -29.07 -20.65
C VAL A 55 11.11 -28.59 -20.42
N ALA A 56 10.11 -29.48 -20.50
CA ALA A 56 8.71 -29.18 -20.23
C ALA A 56 8.41 -28.93 -18.74
N VAL A 57 9.09 -29.61 -17.82
CA VAL A 57 8.96 -29.39 -16.38
C VAL A 57 9.82 -28.21 -15.89
N LYS A 58 10.89 -27.87 -16.62
CA LYS A 58 11.75 -26.73 -16.30
C LYS A 58 10.93 -25.43 -16.22
N PRO A 59 11.09 -24.61 -15.17
CA PRO A 59 10.28 -23.40 -14.98
C PRO A 59 10.49 -22.36 -16.09
N GLU A 60 9.57 -21.43 -16.24
CA GLU A 60 9.69 -20.33 -17.20
C GLU A 60 10.59 -19.22 -16.66
N VAL A 61 11.50 -18.70 -17.50
CA VAL A 61 12.34 -17.52 -17.21
C VAL A 61 11.59 -16.24 -17.56
N ASN A 62 10.75 -16.29 -18.61
CA ASN A 62 9.93 -15.16 -19.07
C ASN A 62 8.69 -14.92 -18.20
N ALA A 63 8.30 -15.89 -17.37
CA ALA A 63 7.42 -15.63 -16.25
C ALA A 63 8.18 -14.69 -15.32
N SER A 64 7.95 -13.39 -15.53
CA SER A 64 8.41 -12.29 -14.71
C SER A 64 8.49 -12.74 -13.26
N VAL A 65 9.66 -12.61 -12.64
CA VAL A 65 9.99 -12.12 -11.28
C VAL A 65 8.80 -11.86 -10.32
N ARG A 66 7.83 -12.76 -10.32
CA ARG A 66 6.57 -12.75 -9.61
C ARG A 66 6.33 -14.22 -9.35
N ASP A 67 6.55 -14.60 -8.10
CA ASP A 67 5.89 -15.75 -7.49
C ASP A 67 6.57 -17.11 -7.35
N TYR A 68 7.87 -17.26 -7.63
CA TYR A 68 8.65 -18.29 -6.94
C TYR A 68 9.85 -17.66 -6.25
N GLY A 69 9.70 -17.45 -4.93
CA GLY A 69 10.76 -16.98 -4.05
C GLY A 69 12.04 -17.79 -4.26
N GLY A 70 13.16 -17.11 -4.52
CA GLY A 70 14.43 -17.83 -4.60
C GLY A 70 15.60 -17.14 -5.29
N ARG A 71 15.43 -16.09 -6.11
CA ARG A 71 16.58 -15.21 -6.39
C ARG A 71 16.73 -14.27 -5.19
N SER A 72 17.39 -14.80 -4.15
CA SER A 72 17.47 -14.20 -2.84
C SER A 72 17.85 -12.72 -2.96
N GLN A 73 17.16 -11.87 -2.22
CA GLN A 73 17.57 -10.47 -2.09
C GLN A 73 19.04 -10.34 -1.64
N TYR A 74 19.58 -11.39 -1.02
CA TYR A 74 20.98 -11.55 -0.72
C TYR A 74 21.89 -11.49 -1.95
N TRP A 75 21.57 -12.18 -3.06
CA TRP A 75 22.39 -12.09 -4.29
C TRP A 75 22.35 -10.71 -4.93
N LYS A 76 21.18 -10.05 -4.93
CA LYS A 76 21.05 -8.67 -5.41
C LYS A 76 21.82 -7.68 -4.51
N ARG A 77 21.85 -7.92 -3.20
CA ARG A 77 22.63 -7.12 -2.24
C ARG A 77 24.14 -7.34 -2.40
N LEU A 78 24.59 -8.59 -2.64
CA LEU A 78 25.99 -8.89 -2.94
C LEU A 78 26.47 -8.28 -4.26
N ALA A 79 25.60 -8.24 -5.26
CA ALA A 79 25.87 -7.61 -6.54
C ALA A 79 25.83 -6.07 -6.48
N GLY A 80 25.51 -5.47 -5.33
CA GLY A 80 25.40 -4.01 -5.18
C GLY A 80 24.20 -3.40 -5.93
N GLU A 81 23.26 -4.22 -6.39
CA GLU A 81 22.11 -3.80 -7.21
C GLU A 81 20.95 -3.25 -6.37
N LEU A 82 20.99 -3.43 -5.05
CA LEU A 82 20.00 -2.90 -4.12
C LEU A 82 20.63 -1.85 -3.22
N PRO A 83 19.91 -0.75 -2.90
CA PRO A 83 20.40 0.24 -1.97
C PRO A 83 20.71 -0.45 -0.63
N GLU A 84 21.86 -0.11 -0.06
CA GLU A 84 22.23 -0.51 1.28
C GLU A 84 21.13 0.00 2.22
N GLN A 85 20.39 -0.92 2.82
CA GLN A 85 19.34 -0.52 3.75
C GLN A 85 20.00 -0.20 5.08
N GLU A 86 19.83 1.04 5.53
CA GLU A 86 20.37 1.47 6.82
C GLU A 86 19.52 0.93 7.99
N PRO A 87 20.16 0.63 9.14
CA PRO A 87 19.44 0.34 10.38
C PRO A 87 18.54 1.53 10.75
N TRP A 88 17.43 1.25 11.42
CA TRP A 88 16.46 2.28 11.77
C TRP A 88 16.19 2.33 13.26
N ARG A 89 15.95 3.55 13.77
CA ARG A 89 15.61 3.78 15.19
C ARG A 89 14.11 4.03 15.32
N CYS A 90 13.44 3.20 16.10
CA CYS A 90 12.04 3.40 16.44
C CYS A 90 11.86 4.59 17.39
N VAL A 91 10.70 5.26 17.35
CA VAL A 91 10.28 6.30 18.32
C VAL A 91 10.34 5.87 19.79
N CYS A 92 10.36 4.56 20.07
CA CYS A 92 10.57 4.03 21.43
C CYS A 92 12.05 3.99 21.87
N GLY A 93 12.97 4.45 21.01
CA GLY A 93 14.42 4.48 21.26
C GLY A 93 15.18 3.22 20.80
N GLN A 94 14.48 2.14 20.43
CA GLN A 94 15.09 0.87 20.01
C GLN A 94 15.68 0.98 18.61
N GLU A 95 16.91 0.50 18.45
CA GLU A 95 17.54 0.29 17.14
C GLU A 95 17.12 -1.07 16.58
N ASN A 96 16.75 -1.07 15.30
CA ASN A 96 16.30 -2.24 14.58
C ASN A 96 17.15 -2.42 13.32
N ALA A 97 17.42 -3.67 12.97
CA ALA A 97 18.10 -4.00 11.74
C ALA A 97 17.29 -3.53 10.51
N ALA A 98 17.98 -3.15 9.45
CA ALA A 98 17.39 -2.53 8.27
C ALA A 98 16.27 -3.35 7.61
N GLY A 99 16.42 -4.69 7.61
CA GLY A 99 15.45 -5.63 7.04
C GLY A 99 14.24 -5.93 7.92
N LEU A 100 14.13 -5.35 9.12
CA LEU A 100 12.95 -5.53 9.97
C LEU A 100 11.90 -4.47 9.64
N HIS A 101 10.68 -4.92 9.38
CA HIS A 101 9.52 -4.05 9.14
C HIS A 101 8.75 -3.69 10.42
N TYR A 102 9.25 -4.09 11.59
CA TYR A 102 8.65 -3.79 12.89
C TYR A 102 9.73 -3.64 13.98
N CYS A 103 9.40 -2.93 15.05
CA CYS A 103 10.30 -2.72 16.18
C CYS A 103 10.35 -3.97 17.07
N ILE A 104 11.55 -4.48 17.36
CA ILE A 104 11.70 -5.69 18.19
C ILE A 104 11.23 -5.51 19.64
N ARG A 105 11.22 -4.26 20.13
CA ARG A 105 10.84 -3.94 21.51
C ARG A 105 9.37 -3.62 21.66
N CYS A 106 8.84 -2.71 20.84
CA CYS A 106 7.47 -2.19 20.98
C CYS A 106 6.50 -2.70 19.92
N ARG A 107 6.95 -3.55 18.98
CA ARG A 107 6.16 -4.19 17.92
C ARG A 107 5.49 -3.25 16.91
N ARG A 108 5.68 -1.92 17.00
CA ARG A 108 5.22 -0.98 15.98
C ARG A 108 5.82 -1.28 14.62
N MET A 109 5.05 -1.06 13.56
CA MET A 109 5.59 -1.17 12.21
C MET A 109 6.62 -0.07 11.94
N LYS A 110 7.54 -0.32 11.00
CA LYS A 110 8.64 0.58 10.66
C LYS A 110 8.15 1.97 10.27
N GLU A 111 7.13 2.06 9.42
CA GLU A 111 6.53 3.33 9.00
C GLU A 111 6.00 4.15 10.20
N GLU A 112 5.27 3.51 11.10
CA GLU A 112 4.76 4.13 12.33
C GLU A 112 5.92 4.50 13.29
N GLY A 113 6.94 3.65 13.35
CA GLY A 113 8.08 3.75 14.25
C GLY A 113 9.17 4.72 13.80
N GLU A 114 9.27 5.05 12.52
CA GLU A 114 10.18 6.06 11.97
C GLU A 114 9.47 7.40 11.73
N SER A 115 8.13 7.39 11.65
CA SER A 115 7.38 8.61 11.42
C SER A 115 7.69 9.67 12.49
N LYS A 116 8.20 10.83 12.05
CA LYS A 116 8.19 12.08 12.82
C LYS A 116 6.77 12.50 13.26
N ALA A 117 5.75 11.81 12.75
CA ALA A 117 4.33 11.97 13.08
C ALA A 117 3.97 11.58 14.52
N SER A 118 4.89 11.00 15.31
CA SER A 118 4.80 11.09 16.77
C SER A 118 5.19 12.51 17.24
N LEU A 119 4.46 13.53 16.78
CA LEU A 119 4.60 14.89 17.28
C LEU A 119 4.37 14.83 18.79
N LYS A 120 5.43 15.03 19.57
CA LYS A 120 5.28 15.15 21.01
C LYS A 120 4.62 16.49 21.27
N VAL A 121 3.52 16.49 22.01
CA VAL A 121 2.80 17.71 22.41
C VAL A 121 3.24 18.08 23.83
N GLU A 122 3.75 19.28 23.98
CA GLU A 122 4.06 19.84 25.31
C GLU A 122 2.77 20.26 26.01
N CYS A 123 2.62 19.91 27.29
CA CYS A 123 1.50 20.34 28.10
C CYS A 123 1.68 21.79 28.55
N LEU A 124 0.79 22.69 28.14
CA LEU A 124 0.83 24.11 28.50
C LEU A 124 0.69 24.40 30.01
N TYR A 125 0.23 23.43 30.80
CA TYR A 125 0.02 23.62 32.24
C TYR A 125 1.19 23.18 33.11
N CYS A 126 1.97 22.19 32.66
CA CYS A 126 3.03 21.59 33.47
C CYS A 126 4.33 21.31 32.72
N GLY A 127 4.40 21.64 31.43
CA GLY A 127 5.59 21.43 30.59
C GLY A 127 5.88 19.97 30.23
N ALA A 128 5.04 19.02 30.65
CA ALA A 128 5.28 17.61 30.36
C ALA A 128 5.13 17.31 28.85
N MET A 129 6.00 16.45 28.31
CA MET A 129 5.97 16.04 26.90
C MET A 129 5.11 14.79 26.70
N ASN A 130 4.02 14.92 25.97
CA ASN A 130 3.00 13.89 25.78
C ASN A 130 3.00 13.35 24.35
N LYS A 131 2.43 12.17 24.13
CA LYS A 131 2.19 11.65 22.76
C LYS A 131 1.01 12.43 22.15
N ASN A 132 1.03 12.70 20.85
CA ASN A 132 -0.11 13.33 20.15
C ASN A 132 -1.43 12.54 20.27
N THR A 133 -1.34 11.24 20.55
CA THR A 133 -2.51 10.38 20.78
C THR A 133 -3.15 10.56 22.15
N ASN A 134 -2.50 11.29 23.07
CA ASN A 134 -3.03 11.51 24.40
C ASN A 134 -4.01 12.68 24.37
N GLU A 135 -5.23 12.46 24.85
CA GLU A 135 -6.19 13.55 25.10
C GLU A 135 -5.82 14.32 26.38
N HIS A 136 -5.31 13.60 27.38
CA HIS A 136 -4.94 14.13 28.69
C HIS A 136 -3.44 14.01 28.96
N CYS A 137 -2.91 14.98 29.69
CA CYS A 137 -1.53 15.00 30.11
C CYS A 137 -1.27 13.87 31.11
N PHE A 138 -0.23 13.06 30.87
CA PHE A 138 0.10 11.94 31.77
C PHE A 138 0.57 12.40 33.17
N ALA A 139 1.08 13.64 33.28
CA ALA A 139 1.66 14.16 34.52
C ALA A 139 0.63 14.92 35.37
N CYS A 140 -0.18 15.77 34.74
CA CYS A 140 -1.13 16.64 35.47
C CYS A 140 -2.60 16.31 35.21
N GLY A 141 -2.91 15.35 34.33
CA GLY A 141 -4.28 14.94 33.98
C GLY A 141 -5.07 15.93 33.12
N ARG A 142 -4.54 17.13 32.86
CA ARG A 142 -5.26 18.18 32.10
C ARG A 142 -5.25 17.89 30.60
N SER A 143 -6.28 18.32 29.90
CA SER A 143 -6.37 18.16 28.44
C SER A 143 -5.19 18.82 27.72
N LEU A 144 -4.66 18.16 26.70
CA LEU A 144 -3.54 18.63 25.89
C LEU A 144 -3.97 19.53 24.73
N GLN A 145 -5.28 19.65 24.48
CA GLN A 145 -5.83 20.54 23.45
C GLN A 145 -6.81 21.54 24.08
N PRO A 146 -6.35 22.75 24.47
CA PRO A 146 -7.23 23.82 24.92
C PRO A 146 -7.69 24.70 23.75
N GLY A 147 -8.05 24.12 22.60
CA GLY A 147 -8.33 24.92 21.39
C GLY A 147 -9.31 24.32 20.38
N ARG A 148 -9.32 23.00 20.15
CA ARG A 148 -10.24 22.41 19.16
C ARG A 148 -11.72 22.44 19.60
N ASN A 149 -11.98 22.54 20.90
CA ASN A 149 -13.34 22.57 21.47
C ASN A 149 -13.84 23.97 21.85
N GLN A 150 -13.05 25.03 21.61
CA GLN A 150 -13.45 26.40 21.92
C GLN A 150 -13.98 27.14 20.69
N GLU A 151 -13.36 26.96 19.52
CA GLU A 151 -13.89 27.49 18.25
C GLU A 151 -15.26 26.87 17.92
N ASP A 152 -15.41 25.55 18.09
CA ASP A 152 -16.67 24.84 17.85
C ASP A 152 -17.77 25.22 18.86
N LYS A 153 -17.43 25.50 20.13
CA LYS A 153 -18.42 25.93 21.14
C LYS A 153 -18.84 27.39 21.00
N ILE A 154 -17.91 28.28 20.66
CA ILE A 154 -18.20 29.72 20.47
C ILE A 154 -19.03 29.91 19.19
N LEU A 155 -18.79 29.13 18.13
CA LEU A 155 -19.59 29.17 16.91
C LEU A 155 -21.01 28.64 17.14
N HIS A 156 -21.18 27.55 17.90
CA HIS A 156 -22.51 27.01 18.22
C HIS A 156 -23.31 27.90 19.18
N SER A 157 -22.66 28.48 20.21
CA SER A 157 -23.35 29.35 21.17
C SER A 157 -23.79 30.68 20.57
N ASN A 158 -23.01 31.25 19.64
CA ASN A 158 -23.39 32.49 18.97
C ASN A 158 -24.52 32.25 17.96
N LYS A 159 -24.49 31.11 17.24
CA LYS A 159 -25.53 30.76 16.27
C LYS A 159 -26.87 30.40 16.94
N GLU A 160 -26.86 29.78 18.11
CA GLU A 160 -28.08 29.52 18.90
C GLU A 160 -28.68 30.81 19.48
N ASN A 161 -27.86 31.72 20.02
CA ASN A 161 -28.32 33.02 20.52
C ASN A 161 -28.86 33.93 19.39
N ASP A 162 -28.23 33.92 18.21
CA ASP A 162 -28.70 34.68 17.06
C ASP A 162 -30.00 34.08 16.49
N MET A 163 -30.17 32.76 16.52
CA MET A 163 -31.41 32.12 16.06
C MET A 163 -32.60 32.37 17.02
N GLU A 164 -32.37 32.34 18.33
CA GLU A 164 -33.40 32.61 19.35
C GLU A 164 -33.87 34.08 19.30
N THR A 165 -32.93 35.02 19.18
CA THR A 165 -33.25 36.45 19.05
C THR A 165 -33.97 36.80 17.75
N ASN A 166 -33.59 36.18 16.63
CA ASN A 166 -34.28 36.35 15.35
C ASN A 166 -35.70 35.76 15.37
N PHE A 167 -35.92 34.64 16.06
CA PHE A 167 -37.25 34.03 16.22
C PHE A 167 -38.18 34.90 17.07
N ASP A 168 -37.68 35.46 18.17
CA ASP A 168 -38.44 36.39 19.02
C ASP A 168 -38.79 37.70 18.29
N ALA A 169 -37.87 38.20 17.45
CA ALA A 169 -38.13 39.37 16.61
C ALA A 169 -39.25 39.12 15.58
N LEU A 170 -39.28 37.94 14.97
CA LEU A 170 -40.36 37.54 14.05
C LEU A 170 -41.72 37.46 14.75
N LYS A 171 -41.76 36.95 15.99
CA LYS A 171 -42.99 36.87 16.79
C LYS A 171 -43.55 38.25 17.14
N LYS A 172 -42.69 39.18 17.56
CA LYS A 172 -43.08 40.58 17.83
C LYS A 172 -43.59 41.30 16.58
N LEU A 173 -42.97 41.05 15.42
CA LEU A 173 -43.45 41.63 14.16
C LEU A 173 -44.85 41.12 13.78
N ALA A 174 -45.14 39.84 14.02
CA ALA A 174 -46.46 39.27 13.79
C ALA A 174 -47.52 39.90 14.73
N GLU A 175 -47.19 40.09 16.01
CA GLU A 175 -48.06 40.76 16.98
C GLU A 175 -48.35 42.22 16.59
N LEU A 176 -47.35 42.99 16.13
CA LEU A 176 -47.55 44.38 15.71
C LEU A 176 -48.41 44.51 14.45
N ARG A 177 -48.32 43.55 13.53
CA ARG A 177 -49.21 43.45 12.37
C ARG A 177 -50.64 43.15 12.81
N ASP A 178 -50.82 42.19 13.71
CA ASP A 178 -52.16 41.78 14.18
C ASP A 178 -52.86 42.88 14.98
N LEU A 179 -52.09 43.77 15.62
CA LEU A 179 -52.59 45.00 16.26
C LEU A 179 -52.91 46.14 15.26
N GLY A 180 -52.63 45.94 13.96
CA GLY A 180 -52.86 46.94 12.91
C GLY A 180 -51.88 48.11 12.92
N ILE A 181 -50.74 47.98 13.62
CA ILE A 181 -49.71 49.03 13.75
C ILE A 181 -48.79 49.02 12.53
N LEU A 182 -48.56 47.86 11.91
CA LEU A 182 -47.85 47.72 10.63
C LEU A 182 -48.83 47.39 9.51
N THR A 183 -48.55 47.94 8.32
CA THR A 183 -49.20 47.50 7.08
C THR A 183 -48.63 46.17 6.61
N GLU A 184 -49.36 45.42 5.78
CA GLU A 184 -48.92 44.12 5.28
C GLU A 184 -47.61 44.23 4.48
N GLU A 185 -47.43 45.32 3.74
CA GLU A 185 -46.23 45.59 2.95
C GLU A 185 -44.99 45.78 3.84
N GLU A 186 -45.09 46.59 4.90
CA GLU A 186 -44.01 46.84 5.86
C GLU A 186 -43.65 45.59 6.66
N TYR A 187 -44.63 44.74 6.96
CA TYR A 187 -44.42 43.47 7.65
C TYR A 187 -43.60 42.49 6.80
N GLN A 188 -43.96 42.33 5.52
CA GLN A 188 -43.26 41.40 4.62
C GLN A 188 -41.81 41.84 4.33
N GLU A 189 -41.57 43.14 4.17
CA GLU A 189 -40.22 43.68 3.98
C GLU A 189 -39.33 43.36 5.19
N LYS A 190 -39.78 43.69 6.41
CA LYS A 190 -39.02 43.43 7.64
C LYS A 190 -38.82 41.95 7.91
N LYS A 191 -39.83 41.12 7.65
CA LYS A 191 -39.74 39.66 7.76
C LYS A 191 -38.66 39.10 6.82
N SER A 192 -38.65 39.53 5.55
CA SER A 192 -37.65 39.06 4.59
C SER A 192 -36.23 39.45 4.99
N SER A 193 -36.04 40.66 5.55
CA SER A 193 -34.73 41.14 6.01
C SER A 193 -34.15 40.33 7.16
N ILE A 194 -35.01 39.78 8.03
CA ILE A 194 -34.61 38.92 9.15
C ILE A 194 -34.36 37.50 8.66
N MET A 195 -35.21 36.98 7.77
CA MET A 195 -35.01 35.65 7.16
C MET A 195 -33.74 35.56 6.31
N ALA A 196 -33.27 36.67 5.72
CA ALA A 196 -32.02 36.73 4.97
C ALA A 196 -30.75 36.75 5.87
N LYS A 197 -30.89 37.00 7.18
CA LYS A 197 -29.78 37.05 8.16
C LYS A 197 -29.60 35.74 8.93
N LEU A 198 -30.56 34.82 8.83
CA LEU A 198 -30.54 33.46 9.38
C LEU A 198 -29.81 32.50 8.44
#